data_AF-A0A8J8BZW9-F1
#
_entry.id   AF-A0A8J8BZW9-F1
#
_cell.length_a   1.000
_cell.length_b   1.000
_cell.length_c   1.000
_cell.angle_alpha   90.00
_cell.angle_beta   90.00
_cell.angle_gamma   90.00
#
_symmetry.space_group_name_H-M   'P 1'
#
loop_
_entity.id
_entity.type
_entity.pdbx_description
1 polymer ?
#
loop_
_entity_poly.entity_id
_entity_poly.type
_entity_poly.pdbx_seq_one_letter_code
_entity_poly.pdbx_strand_id
1 'polypeptide(L)' 'EKGRKGKNVLTRDGNEIELPSKTTYELLRGDIIGIETPGGGGYGNFKERTEELRLKDKREQKMM' A
#
# COMPACT_ATOMS: atom_id res chain seq x y z
N GLU A 1 11.11 -12.56 -0.29
CA GLU A 1 9.65 -12.49 -0.04
C GLU A 1 8.92 -11.86 -1.22
N LYS A 2 7.66 -12.23 -1.45
CA LYS A 2 6.84 -11.61 -2.51
C LYS A 2 6.37 -10.21 -2.05
N GLY A 3 6.34 -9.25 -2.98
CA GLY A 3 5.82 -7.90 -2.70
C GLY A 3 4.32 -7.92 -2.35
N ARG A 4 3.86 -6.88 -1.64
CA ARG A 4 2.44 -6.71 -1.31
C ARG A 4 1.71 -6.13 -2.52
N LYS A 5 0.55 -6.69 -2.87
CA LYS A 5 -0.30 -6.10 -3.91
C LYS A 5 -0.80 -4.72 -3.45
N GLY A 6 -0.89 -3.80 -4.41
CA GLY A 6 -1.58 -2.53 -4.20
C GLY A 6 -3.10 -2.74 -4.21
N LYS A 7 -3.82 -1.72 -3.77
CA LYS A 7 -5.29 -1.69 -3.71
C LYS A 7 -5.78 -0.32 -4.15
N ASN A 8 -6.83 -0.30 -4.97
CA ASN A 8 -7.50 0.93 -5.36
C ASN A 8 -8.90 0.93 -4.74
N VAL A 9 -9.31 2.03 -4.14
CA VAL A 9 -10.63 2.18 -3.51
C VAL A 9 -11.25 3.53 -3.89
N LEU A 10 -12.54 3.51 -4.17
CA LEU A 10 -13.37 4.70 -4.30
C LEU A 10 -14.27 4.79 -3.07
N THR A 11 -14.22 5.90 -2.36
CA THR A 11 -15.19 6.24 -1.31
C THR A 11 -16.23 7.20 -1.88
N ARG A 12 -17.50 6.78 -1.90
CA ARG A 12 -18.65 7.60 -2.33
C ARG A 12 -19.74 7.54 -1.25
N ASP A 13 -20.16 8.71 -0.77
CA ASP A 13 -21.16 8.83 0.32
C ASP A 13 -20.82 7.97 1.55
N GLY A 14 -19.54 7.86 1.88
CA GLY A 14 -19.04 7.04 2.98
C GLY A 14 -18.91 5.54 2.70
N ASN A 15 -19.28 5.07 1.50
CA ASN A 15 -19.15 3.67 1.10
C ASN A 15 -17.85 3.44 0.32
N GLU A 16 -17.07 2.44 0.71
CA GLU A 16 -15.87 2.03 -0.01
C GLU A 16 -16.17 0.97 -1.07
N ILE A 17 -15.70 1.22 -2.29
CA ILE A 17 -15.83 0.36 -3.44
C ILE A 17 -14.41 0.00 -3.90
N GLU A 18 -14.05 -1.28 -3.87
CA GLU A 18 -12.77 -1.74 -4.40
C GLU A 18 -12.76 -1.62 -5.93
N LEU A 19 -11.72 -1.00 -6.47
CA LEU A 19 -11.54 -0.77 -7.89
C LEU A 19 -10.52 -1.77 -8.47
N PRO A 20 -10.73 -2.25 -9.71
CA PRO A 20 -9.74 -3.05 -10.42
C PRO A 20 -8.40 -2.33 -10.61
N SER A 21 -7.36 -3.10 -10.92
CA SER A 21 -6.01 -2.57 -11.23
C SER A 21 -5.98 -1.63 -12.44
N LYS A 22 -6.94 -1.77 -13.36
CA LYS A 22 -7.14 -0.88 -14.50
C LYS A 22 -8.65 -0.71 -14.73
N THR A 23 -9.12 0.52 -14.67
CA THR A 23 -10.53 0.85 -14.87
C THR A 23 -10.71 2.29 -15.34
N THR A 24 -11.92 2.63 -15.78
CA THR A 24 -12.35 4.00 -16.09
C THR A 24 -13.64 4.24 -15.33
N TYR A 25 -13.70 5.33 -14.55
CA TYR A 25 -14.84 5.67 -13.71
C TYR A 25 -15.21 7.14 -13.88
N GLU A 26 -16.50 7.42 -13.88
CA GLU A 26 -17.03 8.78 -13.74
C GLU A 26 -17.12 9.15 -12.26
N LEU A 27 -16.39 10.20 -11.88
CA LEU A 27 -16.33 10.69 -10.51
C LEU A 27 -17.33 11.82 -10.29
N LEU A 28 -17.96 11.80 -9.13
CA LEU A 28 -18.85 12.84 -8.66
C LEU A 28 -18.11 13.74 -7.67
N ARG A 29 -18.61 14.97 -7.52
CA ARG A 29 -18.07 15.90 -6.52
C ARG A 29 -18.21 15.28 -5.12
N GLY A 30 -17.10 15.21 -4.40
CA GLY A 30 -17.06 14.63 -3.05
C GLY A 30 -16.56 13.19 -2.99
N ASP A 31 -16.39 12.53 -4.13
CA ASP A 31 -15.72 11.24 -4.19
C ASP A 31 -14.25 11.33 -3.75
N ILE A 32 -13.78 10.29 -3.07
CA ILE A 32 -12.38 10.14 -2.67
C ILE A 32 -11.80 8.89 -3.34
N ILE A 33 -10.67 9.05 -4.02
CA ILE A 33 -9.91 7.93 -4.59
C ILE A 33 -8.69 7.65 -3.71
N GLY A 34 -8.63 6.43 -3.16
CA GLY A 34 -7.47 5.89 -2.48
C GLY A 34 -6.68 4.96 -3.39
N ILE A 35 -5.37 5.21 -3.51
CA ILE A 35 -4.43 4.36 -4.26
C ILE A 35 -3.37 3.88 -3.27
N GLU A 36 -3.48 2.63 -2.83
CA GLU A 36 -2.44 1.94 -2.08
C GLU A 36 -1.45 1.34 -3.07
N THR A 37 -0.27 1.93 -3.16
CA THR A 37 0.78 1.43 -4.06
C THR A 37 1.37 0.12 -3.55
N PRO A 38 1.71 -0.83 -4.44
CA PRO A 38 2.29 -2.10 -4.02
C PRO A 38 3.65 -1.92 -3.35
N GLY A 39 3.90 -2.68 -2.30
CA GLY A 39 5.20 -2.76 -1.65
C GLY A 39 6.17 -3.65 -2.44
N GLY A 40 7.44 -3.28 -2.47
CA GLY A 40 8.50 -4.11 -3.06
C GLY A 40 8.65 -5.46 -2.34
N GLY A 41 9.16 -6.47 -3.05
CA GLY A 41 9.54 -7.76 -2.45
C GLY A 41 10.86 -7.66 -1.69
N GLY A 42 10.98 -8.42 -0.60
CA GLY A 42 12.23 -8.53 0.16
C GLY A 42 13.20 -9.54 -0.46
N TYR A 43 14.50 -9.32 -0.28
CA TYR A 43 15.57 -10.26 -0.65
C TYR A 43 16.16 -10.93 0.61
N GLY A 44 16.51 -12.23 0.51
CA GLY A 44 17.09 -13.00 1.61
C GLY A 44 16.10 -13.38 2.71
N ASN A 45 16.62 -13.90 3.83
CA ASN A 45 15.83 -14.23 5.01
C ASN A 45 15.72 -13.00 5.93
N PHE A 46 14.50 -12.52 6.17
CA PHE A 46 14.26 -11.34 7.01
C PHE A 46 14.82 -11.50 8.44
N LYS A 47 14.96 -12.74 8.94
CA LYS A 47 15.53 -13.02 10.28
C LYS A 47 17.00 -12.64 10.38
N GLU A 48 17.73 -12.67 9.26
CA GLU A 48 19.16 -12.35 9.19
C GLU A 48 19.43 -10.83 9.13
N ARG A 49 18.38 -10.00 8.97
CA ARG A 49 18.52 -8.54 9.03
C ARG A 49 18.97 -8.13 10.44
N THR A 50 20.02 -7.32 10.52
CA THR A 50 20.55 -6.85 11.81
C THR A 50 19.57 -5.92 12.52
N GLU A 51 19.61 -5.91 13.85
CA GLU A 51 18.70 -5.12 14.68
C GLU A 51 18.87 -3.61 14.44
N GLU A 52 20.10 -3.15 14.22
CA GLU A 52 20.40 -1.75 13.90
C GLU A 52 19.70 -1.28 12.61
N LEU A 53 19.67 -2.15 11.59
CA LEU A 53 18.98 -1.85 10.32
C LEU A 53 17.46 -1.82 10.51
N ARG A 54 16.90 -2.73 11.32
CA ARG A 54 15.46 -2.71 11.65
C ARG A 54 15.06 -1.45 12.43
N LEU A 55 15.88 -1.03 13.40
CA LEU A 55 15.65 0.21 14.17
C LEU A 55 15.76 1.45 13.29
N LYS A 56 16.69 1.46 12.33
CA LYS A 56 16.76 2.52 11.31
C LYS A 56 15.50 2.57 10.46
N ASP A 57 15.02 1.43 9.96
CA ASP A 57 13.80 1.37 9.14
C ASP A 57 12.57 1.87 9.91
N LYS A 58 12.45 1.54 11.20
CA LYS A 58 11.39 2.05 12.08
C LYS A 58 11.46 3.56 12.25
N ARG A 59 12.67 4.12 12.49
CA ARG A 59 12.86 5.57 12.59
C ARG A 59 12.52 6.31 11.30
N GLU A 60 12.81 5.69 10.16
CA GLU A 60 12.51 6.26 8.84
C GLU A 60 11.07 5.98 8.36
N GLN A 61 10.21 5.40 9.21
CA GLN A 61 8.82 5.02 8.86
C GLN A 61 8.71 4.11 7.62
N LYS A 62 9.75 3.34 7.31
CA LYS A 62 9.80 2.37 6.21
C LYS A 62 9.30 0.97 6.62
N MET A 63 9.11 0.74 7.91
CA MET A 63 8.44 -0.43 8.47
C MET A 63 7.20 0.04 9.24
N MET A 64 6.04 -0.52 8.89
CA MET A 64 4.80 -0.49 9.67
C MET A 64 4.66 -1.77 10.48
#